data_AF-A0A5B8U6S2-F1
#
_entry.id   AF-A0A5B8U6S2-F1
#
_cell.length_a   1.000
_cell.length_b   1.000
_cell.length_c   1.000
_cell.angle_alpha   90.00
_cell.angle_beta   90.00
_cell.angle_gamma   90.00
#
_symmetry.space_group_name_H-M   'P 1'
#
loop_
_entity.id
_entity.type
_entity.pdbx_description
1 polymer ?
#
loop_
_entity_poly.entity_id
_entity_poly.type
_entity_poly.pdbx_seq_one_letter_code
_entity_poly.pdbx_strand_id
1 'polypeptide(L)'
;MARRIYAQAAHGRNVASVTRRLDSSSALANAVARGDAAAARAALLPLMKNQVRQIVISRGGRTLVRIGTTPSLAPVTRTIRSASGASVGTYRLSVASDVSIAGTMAAVTGDGVSVQQSGRAVVADAASGRPTASVDFAATAFSGAPLTFRLAMPAAPPSQCGASDAQTRALTIGAIGRRLFAAEQSGGATARVLRHVTSDPRVVQAVAHDDPGALRAEIVHLFGDRTLHVVRIRATTASGALVNDVGGPYVLAPASAPVKLGARVIGRVTLSIQDDTGYIKLMHRFTGAVVQLSTPAGPVPGSNVPVPGVTYRRVTFTVQAFPSGPLQVSLLS
;
A
#
# COMPACT_ATOMS: atom_id res chain seq x y z
N MET A 1 -4.89 6.42 -14.60
CA MET A 1 -4.29 5.77 -13.42
C MET A 1 -5.34 5.42 -12.35
N ALA A 2 -6.07 6.39 -11.81
CA ALA A 2 -7.05 6.16 -10.73
C ALA A 2 -8.04 5.01 -11.00
N ARG A 3 -8.64 4.95 -12.20
CA ARG A 3 -9.51 3.83 -12.61
C ARG A 3 -8.84 2.46 -12.44
N ARG A 4 -7.53 2.34 -12.69
CA ARG A 4 -6.78 1.10 -12.54
C ARG A 4 -6.54 0.76 -11.07
N ILE A 5 -6.28 1.75 -10.21
CA ILE A 5 -6.18 1.56 -8.75
C ILE A 5 -7.52 1.03 -8.21
N TYR A 6 -8.63 1.66 -8.60
CA TYR A 6 -9.97 1.21 -8.23
C TYR A 6 -10.25 -0.21 -8.77
N ALA A 7 -9.94 -0.50 -10.04
CA ALA A 7 -10.10 -1.82 -10.62
C ALA A 7 -9.26 -2.90 -9.89
N GLN A 8 -8.08 -2.57 -9.37
CA GLN A 8 -7.30 -3.49 -8.54
C GLN A 8 -7.95 -3.76 -7.19
N ALA A 9 -8.67 -2.79 -6.62
CA ALA A 9 -9.47 -3.02 -5.41
C ALA A 9 -10.71 -3.88 -5.70
N ALA A 10 -11.29 -3.79 -6.90
CA ALA A 10 -12.47 -4.56 -7.31
C ALA A 10 -12.14 -6.00 -7.77
N HIS A 11 -11.05 -6.18 -8.53
CA HIS A 11 -10.77 -7.41 -9.27
C HIS A 11 -9.29 -7.81 -9.24
N GLY A 12 -8.47 -7.13 -8.45
CA GLY A 12 -7.03 -7.37 -8.42
C GLY A 12 -6.63 -8.67 -7.73
N ARG A 13 -5.32 -8.94 -7.71
CA ARG A 13 -4.73 -10.16 -7.12
C ARG A 13 -5.13 -10.38 -5.66
N ASN A 14 -5.29 -9.32 -4.87
CA ASN A 14 -5.71 -9.42 -3.47
C ASN A 14 -7.14 -9.97 -3.36
N VAL A 15 -8.07 -9.47 -4.19
CA VAL A 15 -9.43 -9.99 -4.28
C VAL A 15 -9.40 -11.46 -4.67
N ALA A 16 -8.72 -11.80 -5.78
CA ALA A 16 -8.65 -13.18 -6.26
C ALA A 16 -8.06 -14.15 -5.22
N SER A 17 -7.06 -13.71 -4.45
CA SER A 17 -6.47 -14.49 -3.37
C SER A 17 -7.43 -14.72 -2.22
N VAL A 18 -8.16 -13.67 -1.79
CA VAL A 18 -9.16 -13.77 -0.72
C VAL A 18 -10.33 -14.66 -1.16
N THR A 19 -10.88 -14.44 -2.35
CA THR A 19 -12.02 -15.22 -2.86
C THR A 19 -11.65 -16.70 -2.96
N ARG A 20 -10.46 -17.03 -3.47
CA ARG A 20 -10.00 -18.43 -3.55
C ARG A 20 -9.97 -19.11 -2.18
N ARG A 21 -9.51 -18.41 -1.13
CA ARG A 21 -9.47 -18.96 0.24
C ARG A 21 -10.86 -19.17 0.83
N LEU A 22 -11.78 -18.25 0.57
CA LEU A 22 -13.16 -18.36 1.03
C LEU A 22 -13.89 -19.49 0.29
N ASP A 23 -13.73 -19.55 -1.02
CA ASP A 23 -14.37 -20.54 -1.90
C ASP A 23 -13.87 -21.96 -1.60
N SER A 24 -12.61 -22.12 -1.16
CA SER A 24 -12.04 -23.42 -0.77
C SER A 24 -12.32 -23.84 0.67
N SER A 25 -13.04 -23.05 1.47
CA SER A 25 -13.25 -23.33 2.89
C SER A 25 -14.51 -24.17 3.13
N SER A 26 -14.33 -25.49 3.23
CA SER A 26 -15.41 -26.42 3.57
C SER A 26 -16.01 -26.14 4.95
N ALA A 27 -15.18 -25.76 5.93
CA ALA A 27 -15.63 -25.38 7.28
C ALA A 27 -16.61 -24.19 7.24
N LEU A 28 -16.27 -23.14 6.47
CA LEU A 28 -17.14 -21.99 6.28
C LEU A 28 -18.43 -22.38 5.57
N ALA A 29 -18.35 -23.15 4.47
CA ALA A 29 -19.52 -23.61 3.73
C ALA A 29 -20.47 -24.43 4.62
N ASN A 30 -19.95 -25.36 5.41
CA ASN A 30 -20.73 -26.20 6.31
C ASN A 30 -21.40 -25.38 7.43
N ALA A 31 -20.68 -24.43 8.03
CA ALA A 31 -21.26 -23.55 9.05
C ALA A 31 -22.40 -22.69 8.48
N VAL A 32 -22.19 -22.14 7.28
CA VAL A 32 -23.22 -21.35 6.58
C VAL A 32 -24.42 -22.23 6.24
N ALA A 33 -24.22 -23.44 5.71
CA ALA A 33 -25.28 -24.39 5.41
C ALA A 33 -26.16 -24.72 6.62
N ARG A 34 -25.56 -24.82 7.82
CA ARG A 34 -26.29 -25.01 9.08
C ARG A 34 -26.94 -23.73 9.62
N GLY A 35 -26.59 -22.56 9.10
CA GLY A 35 -27.03 -21.27 9.65
C GLY A 35 -26.36 -20.92 10.98
N ASP A 36 -25.20 -21.53 11.26
CA ASP A 36 -24.47 -21.35 12.51
C ASP A 36 -23.53 -20.14 12.42
N ALA A 37 -23.96 -19.01 13.00
CA ALA A 37 -23.22 -17.76 12.99
C ALA A 37 -21.88 -17.84 13.75
N ALA A 38 -21.82 -18.60 14.85
CA ALA A 38 -20.63 -18.73 15.68
C ALA A 38 -19.56 -19.56 14.95
N ALA A 39 -19.94 -20.71 14.39
CA ALA A 39 -19.04 -21.53 13.58
C ALA A 39 -18.59 -20.82 12.31
N ALA A 40 -19.49 -20.06 11.66
CA ALA A 40 -19.14 -19.29 10.46
C ALA A 40 -18.10 -18.19 10.80
N ARG A 41 -18.25 -17.51 11.93
CA ARG A 41 -17.27 -16.53 12.41
C ARG A 41 -15.93 -17.20 12.72
N ALA A 42 -15.93 -18.32 13.44
CA ALA A 42 -14.71 -19.05 13.79
C ALA A 42 -13.95 -19.53 12.54
N ALA A 43 -14.66 -20.07 11.55
CA ALA A 43 -14.07 -20.49 10.27
C ALA A 43 -13.54 -19.30 9.45
N LEU A 44 -14.17 -18.12 9.55
CA LEU A 44 -13.81 -16.95 8.77
C LEU A 44 -12.54 -16.25 9.27
N LEU A 45 -12.37 -16.11 10.60
CA LEU A 45 -11.24 -15.37 11.19
C LEU A 45 -9.85 -15.74 10.64
N PRO A 46 -9.44 -17.03 10.56
CA PRO A 46 -8.13 -17.40 10.03
C PRO A 46 -7.95 -17.08 8.54
N LEU A 47 -9.04 -16.85 7.79
CA LEU A 47 -9.01 -16.56 6.35
C LEU A 47 -8.76 -15.07 6.03
N MET A 48 -8.92 -14.18 7.02
CA MET A 48 -8.97 -12.72 6.83
C MET A 48 -7.63 -11.98 6.67
N LYS A 49 -6.48 -12.65 6.91
CA LYS A 49 -5.07 -12.21 6.67
C LYS A 49 -4.82 -10.71 6.38
N ASN A 50 -5.22 -9.76 7.25
CA ASN A 50 -5.07 -8.30 7.11
C ASN A 50 -5.47 -7.70 5.73
N GLN A 51 -6.18 -8.45 4.89
CA GLN A 51 -6.43 -8.13 3.47
C GLN A 51 -7.89 -7.75 3.22
N VAL A 52 -8.78 -8.02 4.17
CA VAL A 52 -10.20 -7.72 4.08
C VAL A 52 -10.53 -6.60 5.03
N ARG A 53 -11.11 -5.52 4.50
CA ARG A 53 -11.55 -4.37 5.28
C ARG A 53 -12.95 -4.57 5.82
N GLN A 54 -13.79 -5.22 5.03
CA GLN A 54 -15.16 -5.51 5.41
C GLN A 54 -15.65 -6.78 4.70
N ILE A 55 -16.39 -7.62 5.42
CA ILE A 55 -17.08 -8.78 4.86
C ILE A 55 -18.42 -9.02 5.57
N VAL A 56 -19.41 -9.40 4.78
CA VAL A 56 -20.73 -9.85 5.24
C VAL A 56 -21.00 -11.22 4.61
N ILE A 57 -21.40 -12.18 5.44
CA ILE A 57 -21.88 -13.49 5.01
C ILE A 57 -23.37 -13.58 5.31
N SER A 58 -24.12 -14.03 4.32
CA SER A 58 -25.58 -14.14 4.40
C SER A 58 -26.08 -15.51 3.93
N ARG A 59 -27.21 -15.96 4.49
CA ARG A 59 -27.96 -17.15 4.06
C ARG A 59 -29.45 -16.82 4.06
N GLY A 60 -30.14 -17.11 2.94
CA GLY A 60 -31.57 -16.84 2.80
C GLY A 60 -31.94 -15.38 3.11
N GLY A 61 -31.13 -14.42 2.67
CA GLY A 61 -31.33 -12.99 2.95
C GLY A 61 -30.92 -12.52 4.34
N ARG A 62 -30.69 -13.44 5.30
CA ARG A 62 -30.28 -13.09 6.67
C ARG A 62 -28.76 -13.02 6.78
N THR A 63 -28.25 -11.96 7.42
CA THR A 63 -26.82 -11.85 7.74
C THR A 63 -26.47 -12.81 8.86
N LEU A 64 -25.49 -13.69 8.64
CA LEU A 64 -24.93 -14.58 9.65
C LEU A 64 -23.73 -13.94 10.35
N VAL A 65 -22.83 -13.35 9.57
CA VAL A 65 -21.57 -12.80 10.07
C VAL A 65 -21.28 -11.47 9.38
N ARG A 66 -20.84 -10.49 10.17
CA ARG A 66 -20.25 -9.23 9.69
C ARG A 66 -18.93 -9.00 10.41
N ILE A 67 -17.87 -8.73 9.65
CA ILE A 67 -16.56 -8.35 10.17
C ILE A 67 -16.11 -7.08 9.45
N GLY A 68 -15.57 -6.13 10.22
CA GLY A 68 -15.13 -4.83 9.73
C GLY A 68 -16.25 -3.79 9.70
N THR A 69 -15.89 -2.57 10.12
CA THR A 69 -16.78 -1.40 10.18
C THR A 69 -16.25 -0.22 9.35
N THR A 70 -15.01 -0.30 8.88
CA THR A 70 -14.40 0.76 8.08
C THR A 70 -15.17 0.94 6.77
N PRO A 71 -15.55 2.18 6.42
CA PRO A 71 -16.05 2.50 5.09
C PRO A 71 -15.16 1.90 4.01
N SER A 72 -15.75 1.15 3.10
CA SER A 72 -15.02 0.38 2.11
C SER A 72 -15.71 0.41 0.76
N LEU A 73 -14.92 0.21 -0.29
CA LEU A 73 -15.34 0.40 -1.68
C LEU A 73 -15.15 -0.87 -2.49
N ALA A 74 -15.66 -0.87 -3.72
CA ALA A 74 -15.46 -1.94 -4.69
C ALA A 74 -15.84 -3.33 -4.13
N PRO A 75 -17.07 -3.51 -3.63
CA PRO A 75 -17.48 -4.78 -3.07
C PRO A 75 -17.48 -5.88 -4.13
N VAL A 76 -17.12 -7.09 -3.70
CA VAL A 76 -17.18 -8.32 -4.49
C VAL A 76 -18.14 -9.27 -3.82
N THR A 77 -19.16 -9.71 -4.57
CA THR A 77 -20.17 -10.65 -4.10
C THR A 77 -19.96 -12.01 -4.77
N ARG A 78 -19.99 -13.08 -3.98
CA ARG A 78 -19.87 -14.45 -4.47
C ARG A 78 -20.81 -15.38 -3.70
N THR A 79 -21.10 -16.53 -4.32
CA THR A 79 -21.89 -17.61 -3.73
C THR A 79 -20.99 -18.55 -2.96
N ILE A 80 -21.40 -18.94 -1.75
CA ILE A 80 -20.78 -20.01 -0.98
C ILE A 80 -21.42 -21.32 -1.42
N ARG A 81 -20.60 -22.28 -1.82
CA ARG A 81 -21.04 -23.61 -2.25
C ARG A 81 -20.61 -24.66 -1.24
N SER A 82 -21.48 -25.63 -1.00
CA SER A 82 -21.16 -26.84 -0.25
C SER A 82 -20.24 -27.77 -1.06
N ALA A 83 -19.77 -28.85 -0.43
CA ALA A 83 -18.96 -29.88 -1.10
C ALA A 83 -19.69 -30.55 -2.29
N SER A 84 -21.02 -30.61 -2.28
CA SER A 84 -21.84 -31.10 -3.40
C SER A 84 -22.09 -30.05 -4.48
N GLY A 85 -21.55 -28.83 -4.35
CA GLY A 85 -21.73 -27.73 -5.28
C GLY A 85 -23.00 -26.90 -5.07
N ALA A 86 -23.90 -27.32 -4.18
CA ALA A 86 -25.13 -26.61 -3.87
C ALA A 86 -24.84 -25.24 -3.21
N SER A 87 -25.60 -24.21 -3.60
CA SER A 87 -25.54 -22.88 -3.01
C SER A 87 -26.06 -22.90 -1.58
N VAL A 88 -25.24 -22.49 -0.61
CA VAL A 88 -25.61 -22.47 0.82
C VAL A 88 -25.68 -21.06 1.40
N GLY A 89 -25.16 -20.06 0.69
CA GLY A 89 -25.20 -18.66 1.09
C GLY A 89 -24.42 -17.78 0.14
N THR A 90 -24.21 -16.53 0.54
CA THR A 90 -23.39 -15.57 -0.20
C THR A 90 -22.44 -14.85 0.75
N TYR A 91 -21.33 -14.35 0.21
CA TYR A 91 -20.52 -13.36 0.88
C TYR A 91 -20.34 -12.13 0.01
N ARG A 92 -20.27 -10.97 0.65
CA ARG A 92 -19.84 -9.70 0.06
C ARG A 92 -18.64 -9.19 0.83
N LEU A 93 -17.53 -8.93 0.14
CA LEU A 93 -16.29 -8.45 0.77
C LEU A 93 -15.72 -7.23 0.07
N SER A 94 -14.91 -6.46 0.78
CA SER A 94 -14.04 -5.43 0.22
C SER A 94 -12.64 -5.56 0.82
N VAL A 95 -11.62 -5.33 -0.01
CA VAL A 95 -10.21 -5.37 0.37
C VAL A 95 -9.59 -3.98 0.59
N ALA A 96 -10.37 -2.91 0.39
CA ALA A 96 -9.85 -1.55 0.40
C ALA A 96 -10.84 -0.55 1.00
N SER A 97 -10.34 0.31 1.88
CA SER A 97 -11.13 1.44 2.40
C SER A 97 -11.12 2.59 1.41
N ASP A 98 -12.15 3.43 1.49
CA ASP A 98 -12.23 4.69 0.73
C ASP A 98 -11.01 5.60 0.95
N VAL A 99 -10.61 5.82 2.19
CA VAL A 99 -9.43 6.61 2.56
C VAL A 99 -8.16 6.00 1.98
N SER A 100 -8.00 4.67 2.01
CA SER A 100 -6.80 4.02 1.47
C SER A 100 -6.69 4.16 -0.04
N ILE A 101 -7.81 4.04 -0.76
CA ILE A 101 -7.84 4.20 -2.21
C ILE A 101 -7.60 5.66 -2.58
N ALA A 102 -8.30 6.59 -1.94
CA ALA A 102 -8.18 8.02 -2.22
C ALA A 102 -6.75 8.51 -1.94
N GLY A 103 -6.18 8.17 -0.78
CA GLY A 103 -4.80 8.54 -0.44
C GLY A 103 -3.77 7.90 -1.36
N THR A 104 -3.98 6.65 -1.81
CA THR A 104 -3.09 6.03 -2.81
C THR A 104 -3.18 6.77 -4.15
N MET A 105 -4.39 7.12 -4.60
CA MET A 105 -4.59 7.91 -5.82
C MET A 105 -3.91 9.27 -5.72
N ALA A 106 -4.14 10.01 -4.64
CA ALA A 106 -3.53 11.32 -4.42
C ALA A 106 -1.99 11.22 -4.41
N ALA A 107 -1.44 10.24 -3.68
CA ALA A 107 0.00 10.03 -3.59
C ALA A 107 0.64 9.72 -4.93
N VAL A 108 0.02 8.89 -5.78
CA VAL A 108 0.64 8.50 -7.06
C VAL A 108 0.34 9.47 -8.21
N THR A 109 -0.85 10.08 -8.25
CA THR A 109 -1.20 11.01 -9.34
C THR A 109 -0.75 12.44 -9.04
N GLY A 110 -0.69 12.83 -7.76
CA GLY A 110 -0.45 14.21 -7.32
C GLY A 110 -1.70 15.09 -7.39
N ASP A 111 -2.87 14.50 -7.61
CA ASP A 111 -4.14 15.23 -7.71
C ASP A 111 -4.83 15.32 -6.36
N GLY A 112 -5.72 16.30 -6.21
CA GLY A 112 -6.73 16.25 -5.15
C GLY A 112 -7.74 15.16 -5.45
N VAL A 113 -8.08 14.33 -4.48
CA VAL A 113 -8.99 13.20 -4.68
C VAL A 113 -10.14 13.32 -3.71
N SER A 114 -11.37 13.35 -4.23
CA SER A 114 -12.56 13.24 -3.40
C SER A 114 -13.43 12.07 -3.82
N VAL A 115 -14.06 11.44 -2.84
CA VAL A 115 -15.10 10.42 -3.04
C VAL A 115 -16.42 11.08 -2.69
N GLN A 116 -17.35 11.08 -3.64
CA GLN A 116 -18.65 11.70 -3.49
C GLN A 116 -19.76 10.65 -3.44
N GLN A 117 -20.69 10.86 -2.51
CA GLN A 117 -21.94 10.12 -2.42
C GLN A 117 -23.10 11.12 -2.49
N SER A 118 -23.99 10.96 -3.47
CA SER A 118 -25.12 11.87 -3.67
C SER A 118 -24.71 13.35 -3.71
N GLY A 119 -23.59 13.66 -4.37
CA GLY A 119 -23.05 15.02 -4.50
C GLY A 119 -22.29 15.55 -3.27
N ARG A 120 -22.21 14.81 -2.17
CA ARG A 120 -21.45 15.19 -0.96
C ARG A 120 -20.15 14.42 -0.86
N ALA A 121 -19.05 15.13 -0.59
CA ALA A 121 -17.76 14.49 -0.34
C ALA A 121 -17.80 13.71 0.98
N VAL A 122 -17.52 12.41 0.92
CA VAL A 122 -17.38 11.52 2.10
C VAL A 122 -15.92 11.30 2.46
N VAL A 123 -15.01 11.48 1.49
CA VAL A 123 -13.56 11.52 1.67
C VAL A 123 -13.02 12.64 0.79
N ALA A 124 -12.05 13.40 1.30
CA ALA A 124 -11.33 14.40 0.53
C ALA A 124 -9.85 14.40 0.91
N ASP A 125 -9.01 14.33 -0.10
CA ASP A 125 -7.58 14.60 -0.05
C ASP A 125 -7.33 15.82 -0.95
N ALA A 126 -6.71 16.86 -0.40
CA ALA A 126 -6.59 18.15 -1.06
C ALA A 126 -5.50 18.10 -2.14
N ALA A 127 -5.75 18.75 -3.27
CA ALA A 127 -4.72 18.96 -4.28
C ALA A 127 -3.62 19.88 -3.71
N SER A 128 -2.37 19.66 -4.13
CA SER A 128 -1.33 20.68 -3.96
C SER A 128 -1.57 21.80 -4.99
N GLY A 129 -2.36 22.80 -4.60
CA GLY A 129 -2.62 24.00 -5.42
C GLY A 129 -4.03 24.10 -5.97
N ARG A 130 -4.27 25.16 -6.78
CA ARG A 130 -5.57 25.43 -7.38
C ARG A 130 -5.80 24.47 -8.56
N PRO A 131 -6.87 23.66 -8.55
CA PRO A 131 -7.14 22.75 -9.65
C PRO A 131 -7.52 23.53 -10.91
N THR A 132 -7.01 23.08 -12.05
CA THR A 132 -7.31 23.66 -13.37
C THR A 132 -8.19 22.75 -14.21
N ALA A 133 -8.30 21.48 -13.85
CA ALA A 133 -9.17 20.51 -14.51
C ALA A 133 -9.69 19.49 -13.51
N SER A 134 -10.77 18.79 -13.87
CA SER A 134 -11.27 17.67 -13.07
C SER A 134 -11.74 16.52 -13.94
N VAL A 135 -11.56 15.30 -13.43
CA VAL A 135 -12.04 14.07 -14.06
C VAL A 135 -12.79 13.25 -13.04
N ASP A 136 -13.99 12.85 -13.42
CA ASP A 136 -14.87 12.03 -12.60
C ASP A 136 -14.93 10.58 -13.13
N PHE A 137 -15.08 9.61 -12.23
CA PHE A 137 -15.44 8.24 -12.62
C PHE A 137 -16.25 7.53 -11.54
N ALA A 138 -17.10 6.60 -12.00
CA ALA A 138 -17.99 5.84 -11.13
C ALA A 138 -17.24 4.84 -10.23
N ALA A 139 -17.73 4.70 -9.02
CA ALA A 139 -17.33 3.70 -8.04
C ALA A 139 -18.54 3.20 -7.26
N THR A 140 -18.33 2.22 -6.39
CA THR A 140 -19.38 1.54 -5.64
C THR A 140 -18.97 1.43 -4.19
N ALA A 141 -19.81 1.93 -3.29
CA ALA A 141 -19.66 1.72 -1.85
C ALA A 141 -19.88 0.25 -1.50
N PHE A 142 -19.36 -0.22 -0.36
CA PHE A 142 -19.63 -1.58 0.10
C PHE A 142 -21.13 -1.88 0.26
N SER A 143 -21.94 -0.87 0.60
CA SER A 143 -23.40 -0.99 0.67
C SER A 143 -24.04 -1.34 -0.67
N GLY A 144 -23.37 -1.06 -1.79
CA GLY A 144 -23.90 -1.10 -3.15
C GLY A 144 -24.28 0.28 -3.69
N ALA A 145 -24.24 1.32 -2.85
CA ALA A 145 -24.57 2.68 -3.28
C ALA A 145 -23.57 3.19 -4.34
N PRO A 146 -24.04 3.92 -5.38
CA PRO A 146 -23.16 4.54 -6.35
C PRO A 146 -22.34 5.66 -5.69
N LEU A 147 -21.08 5.76 -6.10
CA LEU A 147 -20.15 6.80 -5.70
C LEU A 147 -19.49 7.40 -6.95
N THR A 148 -18.97 8.60 -6.81
CA THR A 148 -18.14 9.25 -7.82
C THR A 148 -16.78 9.59 -7.22
N PHE A 149 -15.71 9.07 -7.81
CA PHE A 149 -14.39 9.65 -7.58
C PHE A 149 -14.25 10.88 -8.44
N ARG A 150 -13.79 11.98 -7.83
CA ARG A 150 -13.38 13.20 -8.52
C ARG A 150 -11.90 13.44 -8.28
N LEU A 151 -11.15 13.55 -9.38
CA LEU A 151 -9.76 13.95 -9.38
C LEU A 151 -9.68 15.41 -9.80
N ALA A 152 -9.17 16.25 -8.92
CA ALA A 152 -8.92 17.67 -9.14
C ALA A 152 -7.44 17.84 -9.49
N MET A 153 -7.16 18.05 -10.77
CA MET A 153 -5.81 18.08 -11.31
C MET A 153 -5.25 19.51 -11.27
N PRO A 154 -4.03 19.73 -10.75
CA PRO A 154 -3.34 21.00 -10.92
C PRO A 154 -2.88 21.16 -12.38
N ALA A 155 -2.46 22.37 -12.73
CA ALA A 155 -1.85 22.62 -14.03
C ALA A 155 -0.60 21.74 -14.21
N ALA A 156 -0.57 20.94 -15.27
CA ALA A 156 0.61 20.15 -15.59
C ALA A 156 1.73 21.08 -16.09
N PRO A 157 2.96 20.97 -15.57
CA PRO A 157 4.08 21.74 -16.09
C PRO A 157 4.41 21.27 -17.52
N PRO A 158 4.82 22.16 -18.44
CA PRO A 158 5.13 21.80 -19.83
C PRO A 158 6.13 20.64 -19.96
N SER A 159 7.07 20.52 -19.01
CA SER A 159 8.05 19.42 -18.92
C SER A 159 7.44 18.00 -18.82
N GLN A 160 6.15 17.87 -18.49
CA GLN A 160 5.45 16.59 -18.44
C GLN A 160 4.75 16.23 -19.78
N CYS A 161 4.64 17.19 -20.70
CA CYS A 161 4.14 16.97 -22.05
C CYS A 161 5.31 16.66 -22.98
N GLY A 162 5.37 15.44 -23.50
CA GLY A 162 6.37 15.04 -24.48
C GLY A 162 6.03 15.52 -25.89
N ALA A 163 6.97 15.34 -26.83
CA ALA A 163 6.75 15.65 -28.25
C ALA A 163 5.74 14.69 -28.93
N SER A 164 5.29 13.65 -28.24
CA SER A 164 4.27 12.70 -28.70
C SER A 164 3.49 12.14 -27.51
N ASP A 165 2.31 11.58 -27.77
CA ASP A 165 1.48 10.92 -26.75
C ASP A 165 2.23 9.80 -26.02
N ALA A 166 3.02 9.00 -26.77
CA ALA A 166 3.83 7.94 -26.21
C ALA A 166 4.89 8.49 -25.24
N GLN A 167 5.53 9.62 -25.58
CA GLN A 167 6.49 10.28 -24.70
C GLN A 167 5.82 10.91 -23.49
N THR A 168 4.67 11.57 -23.66
CA THR A 168 3.86 12.10 -22.56
C THR A 168 3.46 11.00 -21.58
N ARG A 169 3.05 9.83 -22.09
CA ARG A 169 2.74 8.66 -21.26
C ARG A 169 3.96 8.18 -20.48
N ALA A 170 5.12 8.04 -21.12
CA ALA A 170 6.35 7.62 -20.46
C ALA A 170 6.78 8.63 -19.37
N LEU A 171 6.73 9.94 -19.65
CA LEU A 171 7.02 11.00 -18.68
C LEU A 171 6.06 10.98 -17.50
N THR A 172 4.76 10.76 -17.77
CA THR A 172 3.72 10.60 -16.74
C THR A 172 4.03 9.41 -15.83
N ILE A 173 4.42 8.27 -16.40
CA ILE A 173 4.85 7.08 -15.64
C ILE A 173 6.09 7.39 -14.79
N GLY A 174 7.05 8.14 -15.33
CA GLY A 174 8.20 8.67 -14.59
C GLY A 174 7.80 9.56 -13.41
N ALA A 175 6.87 10.48 -13.61
CA ALA A 175 6.36 11.35 -12.55
C ALA A 175 5.65 10.55 -11.44
N ILE A 176 4.87 9.54 -11.81
CA ILE A 176 4.24 8.61 -10.87
C ILE A 176 5.31 7.85 -10.05
N GLY A 177 6.36 7.35 -10.70
CA GLY A 177 7.44 6.63 -10.02
C GLY A 177 8.16 7.50 -8.98
N ARG A 178 8.42 8.77 -9.29
CA ARG A 178 9.03 9.73 -8.36
C ARG A 178 8.09 10.07 -7.21
N ARG A 179 6.81 10.30 -7.49
CA ARG A 179 5.80 10.60 -6.46
C ARG A 179 5.59 9.44 -5.50
N LEU A 180 5.50 8.21 -6.01
CA LEU A 180 5.43 7.01 -5.17
C LEU A 180 6.65 6.95 -4.25
N PHE A 181 7.86 7.09 -4.79
CA PHE A 181 9.08 7.11 -3.97
C PHE A 181 9.06 8.21 -2.89
N ALA A 182 8.66 9.43 -3.25
CA ALA A 182 8.59 10.56 -2.30
C ALA A 182 7.55 10.32 -1.19
N ALA A 183 6.41 9.70 -1.52
CA ALA A 183 5.40 9.32 -0.56
C ALA A 183 5.91 8.25 0.42
N GLU A 184 6.71 7.29 -0.04
CA GLU A 184 7.37 6.30 0.83
C GLU A 184 8.45 6.95 1.72
N GLN A 185 9.15 7.97 1.21
CA GLN A 185 10.22 8.65 1.96
C GLN A 185 9.70 9.61 3.04
N SER A 186 8.62 10.34 2.74
CA SER A 186 8.23 11.52 3.53
C SER A 186 6.72 11.66 3.76
N GLY A 187 5.93 10.69 3.28
CA GLY A 187 4.48 10.72 3.41
C GLY A 187 4.00 10.55 4.85
N GLY A 188 2.70 10.81 5.07
CA GLY A 188 2.10 10.75 6.40
C GLY A 188 2.22 9.38 7.09
N ALA A 189 2.25 8.28 6.32
CA ALA A 189 2.50 6.94 6.85
C ALA A 189 3.93 6.82 7.42
N THR A 190 4.94 7.19 6.64
CA THR A 190 6.35 7.19 7.05
C THR A 190 6.57 8.08 8.27
N ALA A 191 5.96 9.27 8.29
CA ALA A 191 6.04 10.17 9.43
C ALA A 191 5.42 9.59 10.71
N ARG A 192 4.32 8.82 10.60
CA ARG A 192 3.72 8.11 11.75
C ARG A 192 4.62 6.99 12.25
N VAL A 193 5.18 6.18 11.34
CA VAL A 193 6.09 5.09 11.71
C VAL A 193 7.35 5.65 12.37
N LEU A 194 7.96 6.69 11.80
CA LEU A 194 9.11 7.38 12.41
C LEU A 194 8.78 7.83 13.83
N ARG A 195 7.67 8.56 14.02
CA ARG A 195 7.26 9.01 15.36
C ARG A 195 7.05 7.84 16.33
N HIS A 196 6.43 6.76 15.86
CA HIS A 196 6.23 5.57 16.69
C HIS A 196 7.56 4.98 17.15
N VAL A 197 8.47 4.71 16.22
CA VAL A 197 9.79 4.11 16.51
C VAL A 197 10.66 5.03 17.36
N THR A 198 10.72 6.33 17.07
CA THR A 198 11.59 7.26 17.82
C THR A 198 11.05 7.63 19.20
N SER A 199 9.77 7.35 19.46
CA SER A 199 9.14 7.58 20.77
C SER A 199 8.98 6.28 21.56
N ASP A 200 9.37 5.14 21.00
CA ASP A 200 9.32 3.86 21.67
C ASP A 200 10.35 3.84 22.82
N PRO A 201 9.94 3.65 24.08
CA PRO A 201 10.85 3.70 25.21
C PRO A 201 11.98 2.68 25.12
N ARG A 202 11.74 1.49 24.54
CA ARG A 202 12.73 0.43 24.44
C ARG A 202 13.75 0.75 23.35
N VAL A 203 13.32 1.32 22.23
CA VAL A 203 14.24 1.85 21.20
C VAL A 203 15.08 2.98 21.78
N VAL A 204 14.46 3.93 22.48
CA VAL A 204 15.16 5.07 23.11
C VAL A 204 16.22 4.57 24.10
N GLN A 205 15.86 3.63 24.98
CA GLN A 205 16.78 3.07 25.97
C GLN A 205 17.92 2.28 25.32
N ALA A 206 17.62 1.44 24.33
CA ALA A 206 18.65 0.67 23.63
C ALA A 206 19.67 1.58 22.92
N VAL A 207 19.22 2.70 22.33
CA VAL A 207 20.11 3.70 21.73
C VAL A 207 20.89 4.47 22.80
N ALA A 208 20.27 4.79 23.94
CA ALA A 208 20.93 5.50 25.04
C ALA A 208 22.08 4.70 25.66
N HIS A 209 21.93 3.37 25.72
CA HIS A 209 22.89 2.43 26.30
C HIS A 209 23.83 1.79 25.27
N ASP A 210 23.72 2.13 23.98
CA ASP A 210 24.45 1.49 22.87
C ASP A 210 24.31 -0.05 22.90
N ASP A 211 23.08 -0.53 23.12
CA ASP A 211 22.77 -1.95 23.27
C ASP A 211 22.24 -2.54 21.94
N PRO A 212 23.10 -3.20 21.14
CA PRO A 212 22.68 -3.83 19.89
C PRO A 212 21.65 -4.95 20.11
N GLY A 213 21.75 -5.71 21.21
CA GLY A 213 20.89 -6.86 21.49
C GLY A 213 19.46 -6.43 21.79
N ALA A 214 19.31 -5.46 22.69
CA ALA A 214 18.02 -4.88 23.04
C ALA A 214 17.37 -4.20 21.83
N LEU A 215 18.15 -3.44 21.05
CA LEU A 215 17.63 -2.78 19.86
C LEU A 215 17.14 -3.80 18.81
N ARG A 216 17.89 -4.90 18.59
CA ARG A 216 17.45 -5.97 17.68
C ARG A 216 16.15 -6.60 18.13
N ALA A 217 16.03 -6.92 19.41
CA ALA A 217 14.83 -7.54 19.96
C ALA A 217 13.59 -6.66 19.73
N GLU A 218 13.71 -5.35 19.97
CA GLU A 218 12.59 -4.44 19.75
C GLU A 218 12.31 -4.21 18.26
N ILE A 219 13.30 -4.12 17.38
CA ILE A 219 13.05 -4.03 15.94
C ILE A 219 12.29 -5.26 15.43
N VAL A 220 12.66 -6.47 15.87
CA VAL A 220 11.95 -7.70 15.51
C VAL A 220 10.52 -7.69 16.03
N HIS A 221 10.28 -7.17 17.23
CA HIS A 221 8.93 -6.99 17.77
C HIS A 221 8.11 -6.01 16.92
N LEU A 222 8.67 -4.87 16.54
CA LEU A 222 8.04 -3.88 15.66
C LEU A 222 7.69 -4.47 14.28
N PHE A 223 8.52 -5.36 13.73
CA PHE A 223 8.22 -6.08 12.49
C PHE A 223 7.05 -7.07 12.61
N GLY A 224 6.81 -7.58 13.83
CA GLY A 224 5.67 -8.44 14.13
C GLY A 224 4.35 -7.68 14.34
N ASP A 225 4.40 -6.38 14.59
CA ASP A 225 3.20 -5.55 14.79
C ASP A 225 2.45 -5.37 13.46
N ARG A 226 1.23 -5.89 13.41
CA ARG A 226 0.35 -5.85 12.24
C ARG A 226 -0.16 -4.44 11.90
N THR A 227 -0.01 -3.49 12.81
CA THR A 227 -0.45 -2.10 12.65
C THR A 227 0.66 -1.20 12.11
N LEU A 228 1.91 -1.67 12.15
CA LEU A 228 3.08 -1.00 11.61
C LEU A 228 3.55 -1.69 10.32
N HIS A 229 3.97 -0.89 9.35
CA HIS A 229 4.64 -1.40 8.16
C HIS A 229 5.99 -0.73 8.06
N VAL A 230 7.03 -1.50 8.34
CA VAL A 230 8.43 -1.11 8.26
C VAL A 230 9.23 -2.35 7.89
N VAL A 231 10.19 -2.20 7.00
CA VAL A 231 10.94 -3.32 6.40
C VAL A 231 12.43 -3.30 6.76
N ARG A 232 12.93 -2.14 7.24
CA ARG A 232 14.26 -1.99 7.78
C ARG A 232 14.33 -0.83 8.76
N ILE A 233 15.05 -1.02 9.85
CA ILE A 233 15.37 0.01 10.84
C ILE A 233 16.86 -0.06 11.13
N ARG A 234 17.51 1.09 11.05
CA ARG A 234 18.89 1.35 11.47
C ARG A 234 18.86 2.42 12.54
N ALA A 235 19.59 2.23 13.63
CA ALA A 235 19.84 3.29 14.61
C ALA A 235 21.33 3.54 14.81
N THR A 236 21.67 4.80 15.00
CA THR A 236 23.03 5.24 15.32
C THR A 236 23.01 6.10 16.58
N THR A 237 24.11 6.09 17.34
CA THR A 237 24.33 7.00 18.47
C THR A 237 24.50 8.45 17.99
N ALA A 238 24.58 9.40 18.93
CA ALA A 238 24.82 10.81 18.62
C ALA A 238 26.18 11.07 17.92
N SER A 239 27.19 10.21 18.14
CA SER A 239 28.48 10.26 17.44
C SER A 239 28.44 9.61 16.07
N GLY A 240 27.32 8.99 15.67
CA GLY A 240 27.17 8.29 14.41
C GLY A 240 27.57 6.81 14.44
N ALA A 241 27.98 6.27 15.59
CA ALA A 241 28.27 4.85 15.74
C ALA A 241 27.00 4.02 15.52
N LEU A 242 27.10 2.90 14.81
CA LEU A 242 25.97 2.02 14.55
C LEU A 242 25.60 1.26 15.83
N VAL A 243 24.37 1.43 16.32
CA VAL A 243 23.83 0.59 17.40
C VAL A 243 23.35 -0.73 16.81
N ASN A 244 22.45 -0.68 15.82
CA ASN A 244 22.05 -1.88 15.06
C ASN A 244 21.36 -1.50 13.73
N ASP A 245 21.30 -2.46 12.80
CA ASP A 245 20.61 -2.39 11.52
C ASP A 245 19.94 -3.73 11.21
N VAL A 246 18.61 -3.75 11.17
CA VAL A 246 17.83 -4.98 10.98
C VAL A 246 16.80 -4.74 9.88
N GLY A 247 16.78 -5.61 8.87
CA GLY A 247 15.82 -5.57 7.77
C GLY A 247 16.34 -6.19 6.48
N GLY A 248 15.58 -6.04 5.40
CA GLY A 248 15.94 -6.57 4.07
C GLY A 248 17.14 -5.85 3.43
N PRO A 249 17.90 -6.53 2.54
CA PRO A 249 19.08 -5.94 1.89
C PRO A 249 18.74 -4.83 0.89
N TYR A 250 17.56 -4.90 0.25
CA TYR A 250 17.16 -3.99 -0.84
C TYR A 250 15.92 -3.19 -0.45
N VAL A 251 16.16 -2.08 0.23
CA VAL A 251 15.12 -1.17 0.69
C VAL A 251 15.35 0.23 0.15
N LEU A 252 14.26 0.93 -0.13
CA LEU A 252 14.24 2.20 -0.83
C LEU A 252 13.82 3.32 0.13
N ALA A 253 13.97 4.58 -0.30
CA ALA A 253 13.35 5.71 0.36
C ALA A 253 13.65 5.81 1.87
N PRO A 254 14.95 5.87 2.28
CA PRO A 254 15.30 6.02 3.68
C PRO A 254 14.70 7.31 4.24
N ALA A 255 14.04 7.18 5.39
CA ALA A 255 13.50 8.28 6.18
C ALA A 255 14.21 8.30 7.53
N SER A 256 14.59 9.48 8.02
CA SER A 256 15.35 9.59 9.27
C SER A 256 14.74 10.59 10.24
N ALA A 257 14.85 10.28 11.53
CA ALA A 257 14.49 11.20 12.60
C ALA A 257 15.44 11.05 13.80
N PRO A 258 15.67 12.13 14.58
CA PRO A 258 16.47 12.04 15.80
C PRO A 258 15.75 11.20 16.87
N VAL A 259 16.54 10.43 17.62
CA VAL A 259 16.09 9.78 18.86
C VAL A 259 16.41 10.73 20.01
N LYS A 260 15.42 10.99 20.86
CA LYS A 260 15.56 11.93 21.98
C LYS A 260 15.31 11.24 23.31
N LEU A 261 16.13 11.58 24.30
CA LEU A 261 15.89 11.30 25.72
C LEU A 261 15.62 12.64 26.42
N GLY A 262 14.34 12.90 26.70
CA GLY A 262 13.90 14.25 27.07
C GLY A 262 14.17 15.25 25.93
N ALA A 263 14.86 16.35 26.23
CA ALA A 263 15.26 17.35 25.23
C ALA A 263 16.55 16.98 24.46
N ARG A 264 17.34 16.02 24.95
CA ARG A 264 18.65 15.67 24.40
C ARG A 264 18.51 14.70 23.22
N VAL A 265 19.14 15.02 22.09
CA VAL A 265 19.32 14.06 20.99
C VAL A 265 20.41 13.06 21.38
N ILE A 266 20.05 11.78 21.43
CA ILE A 266 20.95 10.67 21.81
C ILE A 266 21.37 9.81 20.61
N GLY A 267 20.71 10.00 19.46
CA GLY A 267 20.99 9.24 18.26
C GLY A 267 20.06 9.59 17.12
N ARG A 268 20.06 8.75 16.09
CA ARG A 268 19.23 8.87 14.90
C ARG A 268 18.71 7.49 14.51
N VAL A 269 17.43 7.44 14.16
CA VAL A 269 16.84 6.28 13.49
C VAL A 269 16.68 6.62 12.01
N THR A 270 17.06 5.70 11.16
CA THR A 270 16.77 5.66 9.73
C THR A 270 15.95 4.40 9.45
N LEU A 271 14.78 4.54 8.85
CA LEU A 271 13.93 3.42 8.50
C LEU A 271 13.43 3.50 7.06
N SER A 272 12.92 2.39 6.57
CA SER A 272 12.18 2.33 5.31
C SER A 272 10.88 1.56 5.52
N ILE A 273 9.80 2.06 4.93
CA ILE A 273 8.48 1.43 4.99
C ILE A 273 8.21 0.48 3.81
N GLN A 274 9.00 0.54 2.73
CA GLN A 274 8.81 -0.27 1.53
C GLN A 274 10.12 -0.82 0.99
N ASP A 275 10.09 -2.09 0.57
CA ASP A 275 11.18 -2.75 -0.12
C ASP A 275 11.12 -2.53 -1.64
N ASP A 276 12.24 -2.82 -2.30
CA ASP A 276 12.36 -2.81 -3.76
C ASP A 276 11.25 -3.60 -4.47
N THR A 277 10.92 -4.76 -3.92
CA THR A 277 9.94 -5.69 -4.42
C THR A 277 8.53 -5.10 -4.36
N GLY A 278 8.21 -4.42 -3.27
CA GLY A 278 6.97 -3.66 -3.09
C GLY A 278 6.83 -2.56 -4.12
N TYR A 279 7.88 -1.73 -4.27
CA TYR A 279 7.92 -0.66 -5.26
C TYR A 279 7.72 -1.18 -6.69
N ILE A 280 8.50 -2.20 -7.09
CA ILE A 280 8.40 -2.85 -8.40
C ILE A 280 6.97 -3.37 -8.63
N LYS A 281 6.40 -4.08 -7.65
CA LYS A 281 5.05 -4.64 -7.73
C LYS A 281 3.99 -3.57 -7.89
N LEU A 282 4.09 -2.46 -7.15
CA LEU A 282 3.12 -1.36 -7.24
C LEU A 282 3.24 -0.62 -8.57
N MET A 283 4.46 -0.27 -8.98
CA MET A 283 4.71 0.40 -10.25
C MET A 283 4.19 -0.44 -11.42
N HIS A 284 4.59 -1.69 -11.53
CA HIS A 284 4.07 -2.58 -12.57
C HIS A 284 2.53 -2.72 -12.48
N ARG A 285 1.97 -2.87 -11.27
CA ARG A 285 0.52 -3.02 -11.09
C ARG A 285 -0.27 -1.79 -11.55
N PHE A 286 0.25 -0.60 -11.31
CA PHE A 286 -0.44 0.65 -11.58
C PHE A 286 -0.16 1.18 -12.99
N THR A 287 1.09 1.17 -13.44
CA THR A 287 1.48 1.72 -14.73
C THR A 287 1.58 0.66 -15.83
N GLY A 288 1.83 -0.60 -15.47
CA GLY A 288 2.19 -1.65 -16.43
C GLY A 288 3.65 -1.55 -16.90
N ALA A 289 4.44 -0.64 -16.32
CA ALA A 289 5.84 -0.50 -16.69
C ALA A 289 6.65 -1.70 -16.20
N VAL A 290 7.65 -2.07 -17.00
CA VAL A 290 8.75 -2.93 -16.57
C VAL A 290 9.70 -2.05 -15.75
N VAL A 291 9.95 -2.45 -14.50
CA VAL A 291 10.75 -1.67 -13.55
C VAL A 291 12.12 -2.32 -13.39
N GLN A 292 13.17 -1.55 -13.66
CA GLN A 292 14.55 -1.95 -13.42
C GLN A 292 15.16 -1.04 -12.36
N LEU A 293 15.78 -1.65 -11.36
CA LEU A 293 16.46 -0.97 -10.27
C LEU A 293 17.95 -1.33 -10.32
N SER A 294 18.83 -0.35 -10.16
CA SER A 294 20.27 -0.60 -10.07
C SER A 294 20.94 0.34 -9.06
N THR A 295 21.98 -0.19 -8.44
CA THR A 295 22.91 0.53 -7.57
C THR A 295 24.29 0.56 -8.23
N PRO A 296 25.27 1.33 -7.71
CA PRO A 296 26.65 1.22 -8.16
C PRO A 296 27.23 -0.20 -8.07
N ALA A 297 26.71 -1.04 -7.18
CA ALA A 297 27.11 -2.45 -7.04
C ALA A 297 26.46 -3.39 -8.07
N GLY A 298 25.53 -2.88 -8.90
CA GLY A 298 24.85 -3.64 -9.95
C GLY A 298 23.32 -3.66 -9.83
N PRO A 299 22.65 -4.49 -10.66
CA PRO A 299 21.20 -4.62 -10.66
C PRO A 299 20.66 -5.11 -9.31
N VAL A 300 19.55 -4.54 -8.87
CA VAL A 300 18.83 -4.99 -7.69
C VAL A 300 18.00 -6.24 -8.04
N PRO A 301 18.11 -7.34 -7.27
CA PRO A 301 17.30 -8.55 -7.46
C PRO A 301 15.80 -8.26 -7.53
N GLY A 302 15.07 -9.02 -8.32
CA GLY A 302 13.62 -8.83 -8.49
C GLY A 302 13.22 -7.73 -9.49
N SER A 303 14.19 -6.97 -10.02
CA SER A 303 13.99 -6.12 -11.20
C SER A 303 13.32 -6.90 -12.34
N ASN A 304 12.37 -6.27 -13.02
CA ASN A 304 11.69 -6.91 -14.15
C ASN A 304 12.62 -6.99 -15.36
N VAL A 305 12.53 -8.10 -16.08
CA VAL A 305 13.27 -8.32 -17.33
C VAL A 305 12.40 -7.81 -18.50
N PRO A 306 12.92 -6.91 -19.35
CA PRO A 306 12.21 -6.50 -20.57
C PRO A 306 11.96 -7.71 -21.49
N VAL A 307 10.82 -7.75 -22.15
CA VAL A 307 10.50 -8.82 -23.10
C VAL A 307 11.38 -8.66 -24.34
N PRO A 308 12.12 -9.70 -24.77
CA PRO A 308 12.92 -9.64 -25.98
C PRO A 308 12.06 -9.27 -27.21
N GLY A 309 12.61 -8.43 -28.09
CA GLY A 309 11.92 -7.99 -29.33
C GLY A 309 10.86 -6.90 -29.13
N VAL A 310 10.58 -6.48 -27.90
CA VAL A 310 9.68 -5.35 -27.63
C VAL A 310 10.47 -4.05 -27.51
N THR A 311 10.06 -3.03 -28.29
CA THR A 311 10.62 -1.68 -28.18
C THR A 311 9.96 -0.94 -27.03
N TYR A 312 10.75 -0.47 -26.08
CA TYR A 312 10.29 0.28 -24.91
C TYR A 312 10.67 1.75 -24.98
N ARG A 313 9.80 2.63 -24.48
CA ARG A 313 10.22 3.98 -24.06
C ARG A 313 10.75 3.89 -22.63
N ARG A 314 11.95 4.43 -22.40
CA ARG A 314 12.62 4.41 -21.10
C ARG A 314 12.59 5.80 -20.47
N VAL A 315 12.18 5.86 -19.20
CA VAL A 315 12.42 7.01 -18.33
C VAL A 315 13.26 6.55 -17.16
N THR A 316 14.37 7.25 -16.94
CA THR A 316 15.31 6.96 -15.86
C THR A 316 15.40 8.15 -14.91
N PHE A 317 15.48 7.87 -13.62
CA PHE A 317 15.75 8.88 -12.59
C PHE A 317 16.50 8.25 -11.42
N THR A 318 17.19 9.09 -10.66
CA THR A 318 17.95 8.68 -9.48
C THR A 318 17.18 9.04 -8.23
N VAL A 319 17.13 8.12 -7.28
CA VAL A 319 16.57 8.27 -5.94
C VAL A 319 17.57 7.75 -4.91
N GLN A 320 17.20 7.73 -3.63
CA GLN A 320 18.07 7.24 -2.56
C GLN A 320 17.83 5.75 -2.27
N ALA A 321 18.91 4.96 -2.26
CA ALA A 321 18.93 3.63 -1.67
C ALA A 321 19.06 3.74 -0.15
N PHE A 322 18.54 2.76 0.58
CA PHE A 322 18.82 2.64 2.01
C PHE A 322 20.22 2.07 2.26
N PRO A 323 20.94 2.50 3.32
CA PRO A 323 20.60 3.64 4.18
C PRO A 323 20.94 4.99 3.52
N SER A 324 21.79 4.96 2.49
CA SER A 324 22.25 6.10 1.72
C SER A 324 22.78 5.64 0.35
N GLY A 325 22.99 6.59 -0.56
CA GLY A 325 23.59 6.36 -1.87
C GLY A 325 22.56 6.35 -3.00
N PRO A 326 23.01 6.41 -4.27
CA PRO A 326 22.12 6.50 -5.40
C PRO A 326 21.51 5.14 -5.75
N LEU A 327 20.21 5.15 -6.03
CA LEU A 327 19.48 4.10 -6.71
C LEU A 327 18.99 4.66 -8.04
N GLN A 328 19.36 4.03 -9.14
CA GLN A 328 18.80 4.34 -10.45
C GLN A 328 17.52 3.52 -10.65
N VAL A 329 16.43 4.21 -10.98
CA VAL A 329 15.14 3.62 -11.35
C VAL A 329 14.94 3.85 -12.84
N SER A 330 14.75 2.76 -13.59
CA SER A 330 14.37 2.81 -15.00
C SER A 330 12.98 2.20 -15.17
N LEU A 331 12.07 2.97 -15.77
CA LEU A 331 10.71 2.57 -16.08
C LEU A 331 10.57 2.44 -17.60
N LEU A 332 10.15 1.26 -18.05
CA LEU A 332 10.01 0.93 -19.46
C LEU A 332 8.53 0.71 -19.79
N SER A 333 8.01 1.42 -20.80
CA SER A 333 6.57 1.47 -21.11
C SER A 333 6.24 1.52 -22.59
#